data_AF-A0A523U456-F1
#
_entry.id   AF-A0A523U456-F1
#
_cell.length_a   1.000
_cell.length_b   1.000
_cell.length_c   1.000
_cell.angle_alpha   90.00
_cell.angle_beta   90.00
_cell.angle_gamma   90.00
#
_symmetry.space_group_name_H-M   'P 1'
#
loop_
_entity.id
_entity.type
_entity.pdbx_description
1 polymer ?
#
loop_
_entity_poly.entity_id
_entity_poly.type
_entity_poly.pdbx_seq_one_letter_code
_entity_poly.pdbx_strand_id
1 'polypeptide(L)'
;MENTDPIERALEKSVINRRHVGFLNLLSIDDQFTVLSRLIVPLKMNANTTRDVVKMLDEVSRRDGVSIDTLLSTPPLADVFAGDAAVRKRRDDFIHTLRRLRYPEFSRIEDAFNIIVNKIKADGGINIKAPRNFEGNKITFSLTAKSPGELAALLGRLRAAVDAGDIGKLFTLLSGVISEERDTAE
;
A
#
# COMPACT_ATOMS: atom_id res chain seq x y z
N MET A 1 40.58 -9.15 14.96
CA MET A 1 39.12 -9.34 14.85
C MET A 1 38.64 -8.40 13.76
N GLU A 2 38.27 -8.94 12.60
CA GLU A 2 37.78 -8.16 11.46
C GLU A 2 36.51 -7.40 11.85
N ASN A 3 36.66 -6.11 12.12
CA ASN A 3 35.57 -5.16 12.32
C ASN A 3 35.06 -4.71 10.94
N THR A 4 34.68 -5.68 10.10
CA THR A 4 34.27 -5.41 8.73
C THR A 4 32.81 -4.95 8.74
N ASP A 5 32.56 -3.81 8.10
CA ASP A 5 31.24 -3.19 7.96
C ASP A 5 30.19 -4.25 7.54
N PRO A 6 29.06 -4.37 8.25
CA PRO A 6 27.97 -5.29 7.87
C PRO A 6 27.55 -5.22 6.40
N ILE A 7 27.64 -4.03 5.78
CA ILE A 7 27.33 -3.81 4.37
C ILE A 7 28.42 -4.43 3.48
N GLU A 8 29.70 -4.21 3.79
CA GLU A 8 30.83 -4.81 3.08
C GLU A 8 30.77 -6.34 3.14
N ARG A 9 30.53 -6.90 4.33
CA ARG A 9 30.34 -8.34 4.51
C ARG A 9 29.17 -8.90 3.70
N ALA A 10 28.06 -8.17 3.61
CA ALA A 10 26.90 -8.58 2.82
C ALA A 10 27.19 -8.52 1.31
N LEU A 11 28.02 -7.57 0.87
CA LEU A 11 28.49 -7.43 -0.50
C LEU A 11 29.45 -8.57 -0.89
N GLU A 12 30.42 -8.90 -0.02
CA GLU A 12 31.38 -10.01 -0.21
C GLU A 12 30.66 -11.35 -0.37
N LYS A 13 29.63 -11.59 0.47
CA LYS A 13 28.81 -12.80 0.40
C LYS A 13 27.80 -12.80 -0.75
N SER A 14 27.81 -11.78 -1.61
CA SER A 14 26.86 -11.60 -2.72
C SER A 14 25.39 -11.64 -2.30
N VAL A 15 25.09 -11.33 -1.03
CA VAL A 15 23.72 -11.21 -0.53
C VAL A 15 23.08 -9.92 -1.05
N ILE A 16 23.90 -8.88 -1.17
CA ILE A 16 23.55 -7.61 -1.82
C ILE A 16 24.55 -7.32 -2.94
N ASN A 17 24.26 -6.29 -3.74
CA ASN A 17 25.16 -5.80 -4.78
C ASN A 17 25.39 -4.29 -4.64
N ARG A 18 26.31 -3.71 -5.42
CA ARG A 18 26.64 -2.27 -5.36
C ARG A 18 25.45 -1.33 -5.51
N ARG A 19 24.38 -1.74 -6.22
CA ARG A 19 23.17 -0.92 -6.33
C ARG A 19 22.44 -0.81 -4.99
N HIS A 20 22.41 -1.88 -4.19
CA HIS A 20 21.82 -1.83 -2.84
C HIS A 20 22.58 -0.84 -1.96
N VAL A 21 23.92 -0.91 -1.98
CA VAL A 21 24.80 -0.01 -1.22
C VAL A 21 24.52 1.46 -1.57
N GLY A 22 24.40 1.77 -2.87
CA GLY A 22 24.06 3.12 -3.32
C GLY A 22 22.74 3.65 -2.75
N PHE A 23 21.74 2.79 -2.54
CA PHE A 23 20.47 3.20 -1.91
C PHE A 23 20.59 3.27 -0.39
N LEU A 24 21.29 2.34 0.25
CA LEU A 24 21.53 2.37 1.70
C LEU A 24 22.29 3.64 2.10
N ASN A 25 23.28 4.09 1.33
CA ASN A 25 24.05 5.31 1.59
C ASN A 25 23.20 6.61 1.60
N LEU A 26 21.94 6.55 1.19
CA LEU A 26 20.99 7.66 1.32
C LEU A 26 20.43 7.80 2.74
N LEU A 27 20.61 6.79 3.59
CA LEU A 27 20.13 6.72 4.96
C LEU A 27 21.26 7.00 5.96
N SER A 28 20.88 7.30 7.21
CA SER A 28 21.83 7.35 8.33
C SER A 28 22.52 5.98 8.53
N ILE A 29 23.71 5.97 9.14
CA ILE A 29 24.47 4.72 9.37
C ILE A 29 23.63 3.72 10.20
N ASP A 30 22.92 4.19 11.21
CA ASP A 30 22.06 3.35 12.06
C ASP A 30 20.89 2.76 11.26
N ASP A 31 20.29 3.55 10.36
CA ASP A 31 19.20 3.09 9.49
C ASP A 31 19.69 2.14 8.41
N GLN A 32 20.91 2.31 7.89
CA GLN A 32 21.49 1.42 6.89
C GLN A 32 21.54 -0.02 7.39
N PHE A 33 22.08 -0.21 8.60
CA PHE A 33 22.14 -1.53 9.22
C PHE A 33 20.75 -2.09 9.49
N THR A 34 19.84 -1.25 9.98
CA THR A 34 18.44 -1.62 10.25
C THR A 34 17.72 -2.11 9.00
N VAL A 35 17.80 -1.36 7.90
CA VAL A 35 17.18 -1.71 6.62
C VAL A 35 17.82 -2.96 6.00
N LEU A 36 19.15 -3.07 6.07
CA LEU A 36 19.86 -4.25 5.56
C LEU A 36 19.42 -5.52 6.31
N SER A 37 19.50 -5.50 7.63
CA SER A 37 19.31 -6.68 8.48
C SER A 37 17.84 -7.09 8.64
N ARG A 38 16.91 -6.14 8.70
CA ARG A 38 15.48 -6.41 8.91
C ARG A 38 14.69 -6.57 7.60
N LEU A 39 15.13 -5.95 6.50
CA LEU A 39 14.37 -5.91 5.25
C LEU A 39 15.07 -6.59 4.09
N ILE A 40 16.23 -6.09 3.66
CA ILE A 40 16.84 -6.52 2.40
C ILE A 40 17.20 -8.00 2.44
N VAL A 41 17.89 -8.43 3.51
CA VAL A 41 18.33 -9.82 3.67
C VAL A 41 17.14 -10.76 3.93
N PRO A 42 16.26 -10.52 4.93
CA PRO A 42 15.18 -11.47 5.24
C PRO A 42 14.10 -11.55 4.15
N LEU A 43 13.81 -10.44 3.48
CA LEU A 43 12.77 -10.37 2.45
C LEU A 43 13.31 -10.61 1.03
N LYS A 44 14.63 -10.88 0.90
CA LYS A 44 15.32 -11.14 -0.37
C LYS A 44 14.98 -10.07 -1.41
N MET A 45 15.08 -8.80 -1.02
CA MET A 45 14.77 -7.68 -1.89
C MET A 45 15.83 -7.56 -2.97
N ASN A 46 15.42 -7.30 -4.21
CA ASN A 46 16.35 -6.94 -5.27
C ASN A 46 16.65 -5.42 -5.21
N ALA A 47 17.58 -4.96 -6.03
CA ALA A 47 18.01 -3.56 -6.01
C ALA A 47 16.89 -2.56 -6.36
N ASN A 48 15.97 -2.92 -7.25
CA ASN A 48 14.85 -2.04 -7.61
C ASN A 48 13.85 -1.95 -6.45
N THR A 49 13.47 -3.09 -5.86
CA THR A 49 12.62 -3.11 -4.67
C THR A 49 13.27 -2.36 -3.51
N THR A 50 14.58 -2.51 -3.31
CA THR A 50 15.34 -1.79 -2.29
C THR A 50 15.28 -0.28 -2.51
N ARG A 51 15.50 0.20 -3.74
CA ARG A 51 15.38 1.62 -4.08
C ARG A 51 14.02 2.18 -3.64
N ASP A 52 12.95 1.49 -4.01
CA ASP A 52 11.59 1.94 -3.75
C ASP A 52 11.30 1.92 -2.24
N VAL A 53 11.67 0.85 -1.54
CA VAL A 53 11.48 0.70 -0.09
C VAL A 53 12.25 1.75 0.69
N VAL A 54 13.54 1.96 0.39
CA VAL A 54 14.37 2.98 1.04
C VAL A 54 13.74 4.36 0.89
N LYS A 55 13.33 4.72 -0.34
CA LYS A 55 12.66 5.98 -0.61
C LYS A 55 11.38 6.14 0.21
N MET A 56 10.53 5.11 0.25
CA MET A 56 9.27 5.17 1.01
C MET A 56 9.50 5.24 2.52
N LEU A 57 10.47 4.51 3.07
CA LEU A 57 10.80 4.55 4.49
C LEU A 57 11.30 5.93 4.90
N ASP A 58 12.22 6.51 4.12
CA ASP A 58 12.74 7.85 4.36
C ASP A 58 11.64 8.93 4.30
N GLU A 59 10.75 8.86 3.30
CA GLU A 59 9.61 9.78 3.20
C GLU A 59 8.63 9.65 4.39
N VAL A 60 8.28 8.42 4.81
CA VAL A 60 7.38 8.18 5.95
C VAL A 60 8.04 8.62 7.26
N SER A 61 9.30 8.23 7.47
CA SER A 61 10.12 8.61 8.63
C SER A 61 10.17 10.13 8.79
N ARG A 62 10.49 10.86 7.72
CA ARG A 62 10.55 12.33 7.73
C ARG A 62 9.20 12.99 7.96
N ARG A 63 8.12 12.45 7.37
CA ARG A 63 6.76 12.99 7.55
C ARG A 63 6.28 12.81 8.99
N ASP A 64 6.51 11.65 9.57
CA ASP A 64 5.98 11.28 10.90
C ASP A 64 6.94 11.65 12.04
N GLY A 65 8.17 12.07 11.73
CA GLY A 65 9.18 12.47 12.72
C GLY A 65 9.69 11.31 13.57
N VAL A 66 9.68 10.09 13.04
CA VAL A 66 10.08 8.86 13.75
C VAL A 66 11.21 8.15 13.02
N SER A 67 12.11 7.48 13.75
CA SER A 67 13.19 6.71 13.12
C SER A 67 12.66 5.52 12.31
N ILE A 68 13.44 5.04 11.34
CA ILE A 68 13.08 3.84 10.56
C ILE A 68 12.96 2.63 11.48
N ASP A 69 13.82 2.50 12.49
CA ASP A 69 13.70 1.41 13.47
C ASP A 69 12.36 1.45 14.23
N THR A 70 11.93 2.64 14.67
CA THR A 70 10.63 2.82 15.33
C THR A 70 9.50 2.41 14.38
N LEU A 71 9.54 2.91 13.14
CA LEU A 71 8.55 2.62 12.10
C LEU A 71 8.41 1.10 11.86
N LEU A 72 9.53 0.37 11.79
CA LEU A 72 9.54 -1.08 11.60
C LEU A 72 9.11 -1.89 12.84
N SER A 73 9.19 -1.28 14.02
CA SER A 73 8.86 -1.92 15.30
C SER A 73 7.44 -1.62 15.77
N THR A 74 6.71 -0.73 15.09
CA THR A 74 5.31 -0.40 15.38
C THR A 74 4.33 -1.04 14.39
N PRO A 75 3.12 -1.43 14.81
CA PRO A 75 2.04 -1.76 13.90
C PRO A 75 1.73 -0.58 12.96
N PRO A 76 1.38 -0.83 11.69
CA PRO A 76 1.11 -2.15 11.10
C PRO A 76 2.35 -2.87 10.53
N LEU A 77 3.53 -2.25 10.49
CA LEU A 77 4.72 -2.88 9.88
C LEU A 77 5.27 -4.02 10.73
N ALA A 78 5.25 -3.89 12.05
CA ALA A 78 5.67 -4.95 12.97
C ALA A 78 4.88 -6.26 12.74
N ASP A 79 3.57 -6.14 12.49
CA ASP A 79 2.67 -7.29 12.31
C ASP A 79 3.01 -8.12 11.07
N VAL A 80 3.55 -7.47 10.02
CA VAL A 80 4.01 -8.17 8.80
C VAL A 80 5.14 -9.15 9.12
N PHE A 81 5.99 -8.83 10.11
CA PHE A 81 7.10 -9.69 10.52
C PHE A 81 6.71 -10.76 11.53
N ALA A 82 5.59 -10.59 12.24
CA ALA A 82 5.15 -11.52 13.28
C ALA A 82 4.55 -12.83 12.73
N GLY A 83 4.13 -12.88 11.47
CA GLY A 83 3.49 -14.06 10.88
C GLY A 83 4.42 -14.99 10.09
N ASP A 84 4.05 -16.27 9.96
CA ASP A 84 4.80 -17.32 9.24
C ASP A 84 4.60 -17.33 7.71
N ALA A 85 4.25 -16.17 7.14
CA ALA A 85 4.08 -16.06 5.69
C ALA A 85 5.40 -16.34 4.94
N ALA A 86 5.28 -17.02 3.79
CA ALA A 86 6.42 -17.22 2.88
C ALA A 86 7.08 -15.88 2.51
N VAL A 87 8.41 -15.87 2.35
CA VAL A 87 9.23 -14.66 2.12
C VAL A 87 8.65 -13.73 1.06
N ARG A 88 8.22 -14.28 -0.09
CA ARG A 88 7.62 -13.50 -1.17
C ARG A 88 6.34 -12.80 -0.72
N LYS A 89 5.42 -13.53 -0.08
CA LYS A 89 4.16 -12.97 0.43
C LYS A 89 4.45 -11.90 1.48
N ARG A 90 5.34 -12.18 2.44
CA ARG A 90 5.74 -11.22 3.48
C ARG A 90 6.32 -9.94 2.90
N ARG A 91 7.17 -10.05 1.87
CA ARG A 91 7.72 -8.89 1.15
C ARG A 91 6.64 -8.07 0.47
N ASP A 92 5.71 -8.72 -0.22
CA ASP A 92 4.64 -8.05 -0.95
C ASP A 92 3.68 -7.37 0.05
N ASP A 93 3.34 -8.02 1.16
CA ASP A 93 2.57 -7.47 2.28
C ASP A 93 3.29 -6.26 2.91
N PHE A 94 4.60 -6.34 3.16
CA PHE A 94 5.39 -5.23 3.69
C PHE A 94 5.36 -4.00 2.77
N ILE A 95 5.61 -4.19 1.47
CA ILE A 95 5.60 -3.10 0.49
C ILE A 95 4.22 -2.46 0.41
N HIS A 96 3.17 -3.27 0.45
CA HIS A 96 1.79 -2.79 0.46
C HIS A 96 1.51 -1.96 1.72
N THR A 97 1.85 -2.45 2.90
CA THR A 97 1.66 -1.75 4.17
C THR A 97 2.45 -0.43 4.22
N LEU A 98 3.70 -0.43 3.76
CA LEU A 98 4.53 0.77 3.70
C LEU A 98 3.96 1.82 2.73
N ARG A 99 3.41 1.40 1.58
CA ARG A 99 2.72 2.31 0.65
C ARG A 99 1.49 2.95 1.29
N ARG A 100 0.73 2.19 2.07
CA ARG A 100 -0.43 2.72 2.79
C ARG A 100 -0.02 3.76 3.84
N LEU A 101 1.06 3.50 4.56
CA LEU A 101 1.62 4.46 5.50
C LEU A 101 2.11 5.73 4.78
N ARG A 102 2.72 5.61 3.59
CA ARG A 102 3.17 6.76 2.79
C ARG A 102 2.02 7.66 2.32
N TYR A 103 0.87 7.09 2.01
CA TYR A 103 -0.31 7.82 1.53
C TYR A 103 -1.52 7.57 2.44
N PRO A 104 -1.57 8.18 3.63
CA PRO A 104 -2.58 7.88 4.65
C PRO A 104 -3.96 8.36 4.24
N GLU A 105 -4.08 9.55 3.64
CA GLU A 105 -5.35 10.05 3.11
C GLU A 105 -5.90 9.13 2.02
N PHE A 106 -5.03 8.78 1.06
CA PHE A 106 -5.35 7.82 0.02
C PHE A 106 -5.85 6.48 0.58
N SER A 107 -5.15 5.96 1.59
CA SER A 107 -5.50 4.68 2.21
C SER A 107 -6.84 4.73 2.94
N ARG A 108 -7.16 5.86 3.59
CA ARG A 108 -8.47 6.05 4.23
C ARG A 108 -9.60 6.06 3.21
N ILE A 109 -9.38 6.72 2.06
CA ILE A 109 -10.36 6.79 0.98
C ILE A 109 -10.54 5.40 0.34
N GLU A 110 -9.44 4.68 0.12
CA GLU A 110 -9.46 3.31 -0.39
C GLU A 110 -10.22 2.36 0.56
N ASP A 111 -9.95 2.43 1.86
CA ASP A 111 -10.64 1.62 2.86
C ASP A 111 -12.14 1.96 2.93
N ALA A 112 -12.49 3.24 2.97
CA ALA A 112 -13.88 3.70 2.99
C ALA A 112 -14.64 3.24 1.73
N PHE A 113 -14.01 3.34 0.56
CA PHE A 113 -14.56 2.86 -0.69
C PHE A 113 -14.79 1.34 -0.64
N ASN A 114 -13.79 0.57 -0.19
CA ASN A 114 -13.87 -0.88 -0.11
C ASN A 114 -14.94 -1.36 0.88
N ILE A 115 -15.14 -0.68 2.02
CA ILE A 115 -16.21 -0.98 2.98
C ILE A 115 -17.58 -0.88 2.30
N ILE A 116 -17.84 0.23 1.60
CA ILE A 116 -19.12 0.44 0.92
C ILE A 116 -19.30 -0.56 -0.23
N VAL A 117 -18.23 -0.81 -1.00
CA VAL A 117 -18.26 -1.79 -2.09
C VAL A 117 -18.56 -3.19 -1.58
N ASN A 118 -17.93 -3.62 -0.48
CA ASN A 118 -18.18 -4.95 0.10
C ASN A 118 -19.62 -5.11 0.58
N LYS A 119 -20.23 -4.04 1.10
CA LYS A 119 -21.67 -4.02 1.45
C LYS A 119 -22.56 -4.26 0.22
N ILE A 120 -22.22 -3.70 -0.94
CA ILE A 120 -23.01 -3.84 -2.18
C ILE A 120 -22.76 -5.19 -2.88
N LYS A 121 -21.55 -5.73 -2.76
CA LYS A 121 -21.08 -6.95 -3.44
C LYS A 121 -21.45 -8.27 -2.75
N ALA A 122 -22.11 -8.24 -1.59
CA ALA A 122 -22.32 -9.40 -0.71
C ALA A 122 -22.74 -10.70 -1.43
N ASP A 123 -23.61 -10.62 -2.44
CA ASP A 123 -24.15 -11.80 -3.14
C ASP A 123 -23.54 -12.05 -4.54
N GLY A 124 -22.37 -11.48 -4.84
CA GLY A 124 -21.70 -11.64 -6.13
C GLY A 124 -22.39 -10.94 -7.31
N GLY A 125 -21.87 -11.13 -8.52
CA GLY A 125 -22.44 -10.61 -9.78
C GLY A 125 -22.25 -9.12 -10.06
N ILE A 126 -21.83 -8.33 -9.06
CA ILE A 126 -21.53 -6.89 -9.19
C ILE A 126 -20.04 -6.67 -8.96
N ASN A 127 -19.36 -6.06 -9.94
CA ASN A 127 -18.04 -5.49 -9.76
C ASN A 127 -18.14 -3.95 -9.74
N ILE A 128 -17.41 -3.33 -8.81
CA ILE A 128 -17.33 -1.89 -8.66
C ILE A 128 -15.85 -1.56 -8.57
N LYS A 129 -15.40 -0.63 -9.42
CA LYS A 129 -14.02 -0.16 -9.49
C LYS A 129 -13.97 1.36 -9.38
N ALA A 130 -13.13 1.85 -8.48
CA ALA A 130 -12.71 3.24 -8.42
C ALA A 130 -11.84 3.61 -9.65
N PRO A 131 -11.69 4.90 -9.97
CA PRO A 131 -10.67 5.32 -10.91
C PRO A 131 -9.28 5.03 -10.35
N ARG A 132 -8.27 4.97 -11.22
CA ARG A 132 -6.90 4.73 -10.82
C ARG A 132 -6.48 5.80 -9.82
N ASN A 133 -5.86 5.39 -8.71
CA ASN A 133 -5.46 6.28 -7.63
C ASN A 133 -6.59 7.19 -7.10
N PHE A 134 -7.88 6.83 -7.27
CA PHE A 134 -9.00 7.73 -6.93
C PHE A 134 -8.93 9.11 -7.64
N GLU A 135 -8.09 9.24 -8.68
CA GLU A 135 -7.96 10.43 -9.50
C GLU A 135 -9.10 10.46 -10.52
N GLY A 136 -10.08 11.34 -10.28
CA GLY A 136 -11.23 11.57 -11.16
C GLY A 136 -12.57 11.21 -10.51
N ASN A 137 -13.66 11.48 -11.23
CA ASN A 137 -15.03 11.46 -10.70
C ASN A 137 -15.89 10.30 -11.24
N LYS A 138 -15.27 9.27 -11.84
CA LYS A 138 -15.99 8.17 -12.50
C LYS A 138 -15.76 6.85 -11.79
N ILE A 139 -16.85 6.18 -11.44
CA ILE A 139 -16.86 4.81 -10.91
C ILE A 139 -17.34 3.88 -12.02
N THR A 140 -16.65 2.76 -12.21
CA THR A 140 -17.07 1.72 -13.16
C THR A 140 -17.81 0.62 -12.44
N PHE A 141 -19.03 0.35 -12.88
CA PHE A 141 -19.84 -0.79 -12.46
C PHE A 141 -19.85 -1.84 -13.57
N SER A 142 -19.67 -3.11 -13.23
CA SER A 142 -19.79 -4.23 -14.16
C SER A 142 -20.72 -5.28 -13.58
N LEU A 143 -21.69 -5.73 -14.37
CA LEU A 143 -22.66 -6.74 -13.98
C LEU A 143 -22.39 -8.02 -14.76
N THR A 144 -22.48 -9.16 -14.10
CA THR A 144 -22.36 -10.48 -14.73
C THR A 144 -23.58 -11.29 -14.36
N ALA A 145 -24.40 -11.64 -15.36
CA ALA A 145 -25.63 -12.41 -15.20
C ALA A 145 -25.73 -13.47 -16.31
N LYS A 146 -26.31 -14.62 -15.99
CA LYS A 146 -26.56 -15.74 -16.91
C LYS A 146 -27.99 -15.78 -17.44
N SER A 147 -28.87 -14.91 -16.93
CA SER A 147 -30.27 -14.81 -17.36
C SER A 147 -30.81 -13.39 -17.22
N PRO A 148 -31.90 -13.04 -17.92
CA PRO A 148 -32.59 -11.76 -17.73
C PRO A 148 -33.09 -11.57 -16.29
N GLY A 149 -33.56 -12.63 -15.64
CA GLY A 149 -34.04 -12.57 -14.24
C GLY A 149 -32.92 -12.23 -13.26
N GLU A 150 -31.73 -12.80 -13.46
CA GLU A 150 -30.54 -12.48 -12.66
C GLU A 150 -30.10 -11.02 -12.89
N LEU A 151 -30.10 -10.54 -14.14
CA LEU A 151 -29.80 -9.13 -14.43
C LEU A 151 -30.80 -8.19 -13.73
N ALA A 152 -32.09 -8.52 -13.76
CA ALA A 152 -33.12 -7.73 -13.09
C ALA A 152 -32.90 -7.68 -11.57
N ALA A 153 -32.52 -8.80 -10.95
CA ALA A 153 -32.17 -8.85 -9.54
C ALA A 153 -30.94 -8.00 -9.19
N LEU A 154 -29.89 -8.05 -10.02
CA LEU A 154 -28.68 -7.22 -9.87
C LEU A 154 -28.99 -5.72 -9.99
N LEU A 155 -29.83 -5.32 -10.94
CA LEU A 155 -30.27 -3.93 -11.10
C LEU A 155 -31.13 -3.47 -9.91
N GLY A 156 -32.02 -4.33 -9.41
CA GLY A 156 -32.81 -4.06 -8.20
C GLY A 156 -31.94 -3.81 -6.97
N ARG A 157 -30.88 -4.59 -6.80
CA ARG A 157 -29.87 -4.38 -5.75
C ARG A 157 -29.12 -3.06 -5.91
N LEU A 158 -28.66 -2.73 -7.12
CA LEU A 158 -28.02 -1.43 -7.36
C LEU A 158 -28.96 -0.28 -7.03
N ARG A 159 -30.24 -0.39 -7.41
CA ARG A 159 -31.25 0.61 -7.07
C ARG A 159 -31.42 0.74 -5.56
N ALA A 160 -31.55 -0.36 -4.83
CA ALA A 160 -31.62 -0.33 -3.37
C ALA A 160 -30.38 0.33 -2.74
N ALA A 161 -29.19 0.13 -3.30
CA ALA A 161 -27.96 0.78 -2.84
C ALA A 161 -27.92 2.29 -3.17
N VAL A 162 -28.55 2.73 -4.27
CA VAL A 162 -28.77 4.16 -4.54
C VAL A 162 -29.71 4.75 -3.48
N ASP A 163 -30.85 4.09 -3.25
CA ASP A 163 -31.89 4.56 -2.34
C ASP A 163 -31.39 4.62 -0.88
N ALA A 164 -30.53 3.66 -0.49
CA ALA A 164 -29.85 3.66 0.81
C ALA A 164 -28.72 4.70 0.94
N GLY A 165 -28.39 5.42 -0.14
CA GLY A 165 -27.33 6.42 -0.19
C GLY A 165 -25.90 5.87 -0.25
N ASP A 166 -25.72 4.55 -0.34
CA ASP A 166 -24.39 3.93 -0.38
C ASP A 166 -23.63 4.32 -1.66
N ILE A 167 -24.30 4.32 -2.81
CA ILE A 167 -23.69 4.76 -4.08
C ILE A 167 -23.34 6.26 -4.04
N GLY A 168 -24.17 7.09 -3.40
CA GLY A 168 -23.88 8.51 -3.20
C GLY A 168 -22.59 8.74 -2.44
N LYS A 169 -22.38 8.00 -1.34
CA LYS A 169 -21.14 8.05 -0.55
C LYS A 169 -19.90 7.70 -1.38
N LEU A 170 -19.98 6.73 -2.30
CA LEU A 170 -18.85 6.41 -3.19
C LEU A 170 -18.43 7.60 -4.05
N PHE A 171 -19.39 8.37 -4.58
CA PHE A 171 -19.08 9.58 -5.35
C PHE A 171 -18.56 10.72 -4.48
N THR A 172 -19.08 10.88 -3.25
CA THR A 172 -18.58 11.87 -2.29
C THR A 172 -17.11 11.63 -1.94
N LEU A 173 -16.71 10.36 -1.76
CA LEU A 173 -15.32 9.98 -1.52
C LEU A 173 -14.39 10.42 -2.66
N LEU A 174 -14.86 10.38 -3.91
CA LEU A 174 -14.08 10.85 -5.07
C LEU A 174 -14.03 12.38 -5.19
N SER A 175 -15.10 13.09 -4.84
CA SER A 175 -15.11 14.57 -4.86
C SER A 175 -14.26 15.20 -3.75
N GLY A 176 -14.09 14.52 -2.62
CA GLY A 176 -13.21 14.97 -1.54
C GLY A 176 -11.74 15.06 -1.98
N VAL A 177 -11.28 14.10 -2.79
CA VAL A 177 -9.90 14.07 -3.35
C VAL A 177 -9.64 15.24 -4.30
N ILE A 178 -10.61 15.57 -5.15
CA ILE A 178 -10.46 16.61 -6.19
C ILE A 178 -10.35 18.02 -5.58
N SER A 179 -10.82 18.20 -4.34
CA SER A 179 -10.82 19.50 -3.66
C SER A 179 -9.47 19.81 -3.00
N GLU A 180 -8.77 18.81 -2.45
CA GLU A 180 -7.49 19.02 -1.75
C GLU A 180 -6.30 19.30 -2.69
N GLU A 181 -6.30 18.80 -3.93
CA GLU A 181 -5.22 19.09 -4.89
C GLU A 181 -5.29 20.51 -5.51
N ARG A 182 -6.45 21.18 -5.43
CA ARG A 182 -6.63 22.53 -5.97
C ARG A 182 -6.01 23.63 -5.10
N ASP A 183 -5.86 23.38 -3.80
CA ASP A 183 -5.32 24.37 -2.85
C ASP A 183 -3.78 24.31 -2.70
N THR A 184 -3.11 23.36 -3.34
CA THR A 184 -1.62 23.26 -3.35
C THR A 184 -0.96 23.83 -4.62
N ALA A 185 -1.74 24.49 -5.48
CA ALA A 185 -1.26 25.10 -6.71
C ALA A 185 -1.58 26.61 -6.73
N GLU A 186 -1.07 27.34 -5.74
CA GLU A 186 -0.96 28.81 -5.73
C GLU A 186 0.37 29.22 -5.06
#